data_AF-A0A2P8AZN7-F1
#
_entry.id   AF-A0A2P8AZN7-F1
#
_cell.length_a   1.000
_cell.length_b   1.000
_cell.length_c   1.000
_cell.angle_alpha   90.00
_cell.angle_beta   90.00
_cell.angle_gamma   90.00
#
_symmetry.space_group_name_H-M   'P 1'
#
loop_
_entity.id
_entity.type
_entity.pdbx_description
1 polymer ?
#
loop_
_entity_poly.entity_id
_entity_poly.type
_entity_poly.pdbx_seq_one_letter_code
_entity_poly.pdbx_strand_id
1 'polypeptide(L)'
;MTGSGLRQKVARLRQAYAPHEHRPLGGYLVAMGTYGAVTASLVGLVKATGRPVPERPAPGDVVLLSIATHKLSRLLSKDAITSPLRAPFTRYDHPIGSGEVMEQVRDQGSPTRHAVGELVSCPFCLAVWVATGLTGGLVLAPRLTRLVATALTAVAASDFLQMGYAVAQQAAEGDHREE
;
A
#
# COMPACT_ATOMS: atom_id res chain seq x y z
N MET A 1 12.31 -14.58 36.15
CA MET A 1 12.52 -15.26 34.85
C MET A 1 13.75 -14.66 34.19
N THR A 2 14.85 -15.41 34.13
CA THR A 2 16.14 -14.96 33.59
C THR A 2 16.05 -14.68 32.09
N GLY A 3 16.67 -13.59 31.63
CA GLY A 3 16.58 -13.11 30.24
C GLY A 3 17.07 -14.11 29.18
N SER A 4 17.86 -15.12 29.57
CA SER A 4 18.29 -16.23 28.70
C SER A 4 17.14 -17.15 28.29
N GLY A 5 16.23 -17.49 29.22
CA GLY A 5 15.08 -18.36 28.93
C GLY A 5 14.06 -17.70 27.99
N LEU A 6 13.89 -16.38 28.09
CA LEU A 6 13.02 -15.63 27.18
C LEU A 6 13.60 -15.59 25.76
N ARG A 7 14.91 -15.34 25.61
CA ARG A 7 15.58 -15.33 24.29
C ARG A 7 15.48 -16.69 23.60
N GLN A 8 15.66 -17.79 24.32
CA GLN A 8 15.52 -19.14 23.76
C GLN A 8 14.08 -19.44 23.33
N LYS A 9 13.07 -19.03 24.11
CA LYS A 9 11.65 -19.18 23.72
C LYS A 9 11.33 -18.38 22.45
N VAL A 10 11.81 -17.13 22.35
CA VAL A 10 11.61 -16.29 21.16
C VAL A 10 12.28 -16.89 19.93
N ALA A 11 13.50 -17.42 20.06
CA ALA A 11 14.20 -18.08 18.96
C ALA A 11 13.45 -19.31 18.46
N ARG A 12 12.97 -20.16 19.39
CA ARG A 12 12.18 -21.35 19.07
C ARG A 12 10.86 -21.00 18.38
N LEU A 13 10.17 -19.96 18.87
CA LEU A 13 8.93 -19.48 18.26
C LEU A 13 9.15 -18.97 16.83
N ARG A 14 10.23 -18.20 16.60
CA ARG A 14 10.58 -17.72 15.25
C ARG A 14 10.84 -18.86 14.27
N GLN A 15 11.59 -19.88 14.71
CA GLN A 15 11.88 -21.06 13.88
C GLN A 15 10.63 -21.91 13.60
N ALA A 16 9.72 -22.04 14.57
CA ALA A 16 8.49 -22.80 14.41
C ALA A 16 7.43 -22.08 13.56
N TYR A 17 7.43 -20.74 13.54
CA TYR A 17 6.41 -19.95 12.86
C TYR A 17 6.44 -20.10 11.33
N ALA A 18 7.63 -20.06 10.74
CA ALA A 18 7.82 -20.16 9.28
C ALA A 18 9.14 -20.88 8.97
N PRO A 19 9.18 -22.22 9.06
CA PRO A 19 10.43 -22.99 8.93
C PRO A 19 11.02 -22.96 7.51
N HIS A 20 10.20 -22.68 6.49
CA HIS A 20 10.60 -22.70 5.08
C HIS A 20 10.48 -21.34 4.39
N GLU A 21 10.04 -20.30 5.10
CA GLU A 21 9.90 -18.95 4.55
C GLU A 21 10.67 -17.93 5.39
N HIS A 22 11.26 -16.94 4.72
CA HIS A 22 11.90 -15.83 5.41
C HIS A 22 10.84 -14.85 5.92
N ARG A 23 10.33 -15.07 7.14
CA ARG A 23 9.36 -14.17 7.80
C ARG A 23 10.00 -13.42 8.99
N PRO A 24 10.56 -12.22 8.78
CA PRO A 24 11.26 -11.48 9.83
C PRO A 24 10.28 -10.83 10.81
N LEU A 25 9.79 -11.60 11.79
CA LEU A 25 8.85 -11.13 12.82
C LEU A 25 9.31 -9.85 13.54
N GLY A 26 10.63 -9.66 13.71
CA GLY A 26 11.17 -8.44 14.31
C GLY A 26 10.93 -7.19 13.45
N GLY A 27 11.03 -7.30 12.12
CA GLY A 27 10.73 -6.21 11.20
C GLY A 27 9.25 -5.85 11.21
N TYR A 28 8.37 -6.86 11.29
CA TYR A 28 6.92 -6.63 11.39
C TYR A 28 6.53 -5.95 12.69
N LEU A 29 7.12 -6.34 13.81
CA LEU A 29 6.89 -5.66 15.09
C LEU A 29 7.31 -4.19 15.04
N VAL A 30 8.43 -3.87 14.37
CA VAL A 30 8.83 -2.48 14.14
C VAL A 30 7.80 -1.77 13.26
N ALA A 31 7.36 -2.37 12.15
CA ALA A 31 6.35 -1.78 11.28
C ALA A 31 5.02 -1.50 12.00
N MET A 32 4.55 -2.44 12.83
CA MET A 32 3.36 -2.27 13.67
C MET A 32 3.54 -1.14 14.68
N GLY A 33 4.70 -1.08 15.35
CA GLY A 33 5.03 -0.01 16.28
C GLY A 33 5.05 1.37 15.60
N THR A 34 5.67 1.46 14.42
CA THR A 34 5.70 2.68 13.60
C THR A 34 4.30 3.08 13.19
N TYR A 35 3.46 2.14 12.74
CA TYR A 35 2.08 2.43 12.35
C TYR A 35 1.26 2.98 13.53
N GLY A 36 1.38 2.34 14.71
CA GLY A 36 0.74 2.81 15.93
C GLY A 36 1.20 4.20 16.32
N ALA A 37 2.51 4.48 16.27
CA ALA A 37 3.07 5.78 16.59
C ALA A 37 2.61 6.87 15.62
N VAL A 38 2.58 6.60 14.31
CA VAL A 38 2.08 7.53 13.28
C VAL A 38 0.60 7.82 13.50
N THR A 39 -0.21 6.78 13.72
CA THR A 39 -1.65 6.94 13.96
C THR A 39 -1.92 7.74 15.24
N ALA A 40 -1.21 7.44 16.33
CA ALA A 40 -1.33 8.18 17.58
C ALA A 40 -0.90 9.65 17.42
N SER A 41 0.17 9.92 16.67
CA SER A 41 0.64 11.28 16.37
C SER A 41 -0.38 12.06 15.56
N LEU A 42 -0.99 11.41 14.56
CA LEU A 42 -2.06 12.00 13.75
C LEU A 42 -3.28 12.35 14.59
N VAL A 43 -3.72 11.44 15.46
CA VAL A 43 -4.81 11.68 16.42
C VAL A 43 -4.46 12.84 17.36
N GLY A 44 -3.23 12.88 17.87
CA GLY A 44 -2.73 13.97 18.71
C GLY A 44 -2.77 15.32 17.99
N LEU A 45 -2.34 15.36 16.73
CA LEU A 45 -2.35 16.57 15.90
C LEU A 45 -3.77 17.05 15.61
N VAL A 46 -4.70 16.14 15.29
CA VAL A 46 -6.12 16.47 15.12
C VAL A 46 -6.70 17.07 16.39
N LYS A 47 -6.43 16.47 17.56
CA LYS A 47 -6.87 16.99 18.86
C LYS A 47 -6.26 18.35 19.16
N ALA A 48 -4.96 18.54 18.94
CA ALA A 48 -4.26 19.78 19.21
C ALA A 48 -4.69 20.94 18.31
N THR A 49 -5.06 20.65 17.05
CA THR A 49 -5.51 21.67 16.10
C THR A 49 -6.98 22.06 16.27
N GLY A 50 -7.76 21.33 17.10
CA GLY A 50 -9.17 21.60 17.34
C GLY A 50 -10.05 21.51 16.09
N ARG A 51 -9.57 20.84 15.03
CA ARG A 51 -10.31 20.70 13.77
C ARG A 51 -11.56 19.83 14.01
N PRO A 52 -12.73 20.22 13.48
CA PRO A 52 -13.94 19.44 13.64
C PRO A 52 -13.79 18.08 12.95
N VAL A 53 -13.98 17.00 13.70
CA VAL A 53 -14.03 15.64 13.18
C VAL A 53 -15.49 15.31 12.87
N PRO A 54 -15.84 14.90 11.63
CA PRO A 54 -17.21 14.56 11.30
C PRO A 54 -17.70 13.37 12.13
N GLU A 55 -18.92 13.46 12.70
CA GLU A 55 -19.57 12.30 13.33
C GLU A 55 -19.93 11.22 12.30
N ARG A 56 -20.25 11.64 11.07
CA ARG A 56 -20.56 10.77 9.94
C ARG A 56 -19.77 11.22 8.70
N PRO A 57 -18.92 10.36 8.13
CA PRO A 57 -18.28 10.65 6.86
C PRO A 57 -19.32 10.85 5.76
N ALA A 58 -19.12 11.85 4.89
CA ALA A 58 -19.96 12.03 3.72
C ALA A 58 -19.78 10.83 2.77
N PRO A 59 -20.85 10.23 2.21
CA PRO A 59 -20.72 9.07 1.32
C PRO A 59 -19.80 9.31 0.13
N GLY A 60 -19.81 10.52 -0.45
CA GLY A 60 -18.91 10.89 -1.54
C GLY A 60 -17.42 10.89 -1.12
N ASP A 61 -17.10 11.33 0.09
CA ASP A 61 -15.74 11.26 0.62
C ASP A 61 -15.32 9.79 0.84
N VAL A 62 -16.23 8.91 1.28
CA VAL A 62 -15.94 7.46 1.43
C VAL A 62 -15.63 6.81 0.08
N VAL A 63 -16.41 7.11 -0.96
CA VAL A 63 -16.18 6.60 -2.32
C VAL A 63 -14.86 7.12 -2.88
N LEU A 64 -14.62 8.43 -2.83
CA LEU A 64 -13.37 9.04 -3.28
C LEU A 64 -12.16 8.48 -2.54
N LEU A 65 -12.24 8.36 -1.21
CA LEU A 65 -11.18 7.80 -0.39
C LEU A 65 -10.89 6.35 -0.76
N SER A 66 -11.92 5.55 -1.02
CA SER A 66 -11.78 4.13 -1.38
C SER A 66 -11.06 3.96 -2.71
N ILE A 67 -11.50 4.68 -3.75
CA ILE A 67 -10.89 4.61 -5.09
C ILE A 67 -9.48 5.20 -5.06
N ALA A 68 -9.30 6.36 -4.42
CA ALA A 68 -7.99 7.00 -4.30
C ALA A 68 -6.99 6.12 -3.53
N THR A 69 -7.43 5.47 -2.45
CA THR A 69 -6.60 4.53 -1.69
C THR A 69 -6.18 3.36 -2.55
N HIS A 70 -7.13 2.76 -3.27
CA HIS A 70 -6.83 1.65 -4.20
C HIS A 70 -5.80 2.07 -5.25
N LYS A 71 -6.05 3.17 -5.97
CA LYS A 71 -5.18 3.61 -7.06
C LYS A 71 -3.80 4.02 -6.57
N LEU A 72 -3.71 4.82 -5.50
CA LEU A 72 -2.42 5.28 -4.99
C LEU A 72 -1.59 4.12 -4.45
N SER A 73 -2.21 3.16 -3.77
CA SER A 73 -1.49 2.00 -3.24
C SER A 73 -0.95 1.12 -4.36
N ARG A 74 -1.73 0.88 -5.44
CA ARG A 74 -1.24 0.19 -6.64
C ARG A 74 -0.15 0.97 -7.35
N LEU A 75 -0.34 2.28 -7.55
CA LEU A 75 0.64 3.15 -8.22
C LEU A 75 2.01 3.08 -7.52
N LEU A 76 2.04 3.18 -6.19
CA LEU A 76 3.28 3.12 -5.43
C LEU A 76 3.91 1.72 -5.38
N SER A 77 3.10 0.66 -5.42
CA SER A 77 3.57 -0.71 -5.22
C SER A 77 3.79 -1.54 -6.48
N LYS A 78 3.25 -1.09 -7.62
CA LYS A 78 3.24 -1.88 -8.87
C LYS A 78 3.68 -1.09 -10.09
N ASP A 79 3.45 0.21 -10.17
CA ASP A 79 3.73 0.99 -11.38
C ASP A 79 5.24 1.03 -11.71
N ALA A 80 5.62 0.72 -12.95
CA ALA A 80 7.02 0.71 -13.38
C ALA A 80 7.71 2.05 -13.12
N ILE A 81 7.00 3.17 -13.25
CA ILE A 81 7.58 4.50 -13.02
C ILE A 81 7.96 4.73 -11.55
N THR A 82 7.34 4.03 -10.61
CA THR A 82 7.65 4.11 -9.17
C THR A 82 8.71 3.10 -8.71
N SER A 83 9.24 2.27 -9.62
CA SER A 83 10.32 1.32 -9.34
C SER A 83 11.54 1.94 -8.62
N PRO A 84 11.98 3.19 -8.89
CA PRO A 84 13.09 3.79 -8.14
C PRO A 84 12.86 3.86 -6.63
N LEU A 85 11.60 3.98 -6.17
CA LEU A 85 11.26 3.96 -4.74
C LEU A 85 11.40 2.57 -4.13
N ARG A 86 11.21 1.53 -4.95
CA ARG A 86 11.17 0.11 -4.53
C ARG A 86 12.49 -0.62 -4.73
N ALA A 87 13.28 -0.24 -5.74
CA ALA A 87 14.56 -0.84 -6.11
C ALA A 87 15.55 -1.06 -4.95
N PRO A 88 15.63 -0.18 -3.91
CA PRO A 88 16.46 -0.44 -2.74
C PRO A 88 16.01 -1.63 -1.88
N PHE A 89 14.75 -2.06 -1.99
CA PHE A 89 14.15 -3.10 -1.16
C PHE A 89 13.71 -4.33 -1.95
N THR A 90 13.46 -4.18 -3.25
CA THR A 90 12.94 -5.22 -4.14
C THR A 90 13.88 -5.50 -5.31
N ARG A 91 13.60 -6.59 -6.03
CA ARG A 91 14.20 -6.92 -7.33
C ARG A 91 13.07 -7.09 -8.34
N TYR A 92 13.25 -6.50 -9.51
CA TYR A 92 12.38 -6.72 -10.66
C TYR A 92 12.24 -8.22 -10.94
N ASP A 93 11.01 -8.65 -11.20
CA ASP A 93 10.66 -10.03 -11.56
C ASP A 93 10.20 -10.08 -13.03
N HIS A 94 8.99 -9.60 -13.30
CA HIS A 94 8.39 -9.60 -14.65
C HIS A 94 7.32 -8.49 -14.77
N PRO A 95 6.94 -8.08 -16.00
CA PRO A 95 5.85 -7.13 -16.19
C PRO A 95 4.51 -7.84 -16.03
N ILE A 96 3.51 -7.15 -15.48
CA ILE A 96 2.15 -7.70 -15.24
C ILE A 96 1.06 -6.98 -16.05
N GLY A 97 1.46 -6.17 -17.03
CA GLY A 97 0.55 -5.44 -17.92
C GLY A 97 0.25 -4.02 -17.46
N SER A 98 -0.29 -3.20 -18.37
CA SER A 98 -0.75 -1.82 -18.09
C SER A 98 0.29 -0.93 -17.38
N GLY A 99 1.58 -1.10 -17.71
CA GLY A 99 2.68 -0.34 -17.08
C GLY A 99 3.05 -0.80 -15.67
N GLU A 100 2.43 -1.86 -15.14
CA GLU A 100 2.76 -2.43 -13.83
C GLU A 100 3.80 -3.55 -13.93
N VAL A 101 4.56 -3.73 -12.84
CA VAL A 101 5.61 -4.74 -12.69
C VAL A 101 5.43 -5.51 -11.39
N MET A 102 5.72 -6.81 -11.43
CA MET A 102 5.93 -7.61 -10.24
C MET A 102 7.39 -7.49 -9.79
N GLU A 103 7.58 -7.43 -8.48
CA GLU A 103 8.90 -7.41 -7.87
C GLU A 103 8.92 -8.34 -6.66
N GLN A 104 10.07 -8.97 -6.43
CA GLN A 104 10.31 -9.81 -5.28
C GLN A 104 11.08 -9.04 -4.21
N VAL A 105 10.72 -9.24 -2.94
CA VAL A 105 11.41 -8.62 -1.81
C VAL A 105 12.81 -9.19 -1.69
N ARG A 106 13.78 -8.34 -1.36
CA ARG A 106 15.14 -8.79 -1.10
C ARG A 106 15.22 -9.43 0.29
N ASP A 107 15.47 -10.73 0.33
CA ASP A 107 15.68 -11.49 1.58
C ASP A 107 17.04 -11.20 2.24
N GLN A 108 17.96 -10.60 1.49
CA GLN A 108 19.28 -10.25 2.00
C GLN A 108 19.23 -8.91 2.74
N GLY A 109 19.65 -8.90 4.01
CA GLY A 109 19.82 -7.67 4.80
C GLY A 109 19.12 -7.73 6.16
N SER A 110 18.88 -6.55 6.74
CA SER A 110 18.23 -6.45 8.06
C SER A 110 16.74 -6.82 8.00
N PRO A 111 16.16 -7.39 9.09
CA PRO A 111 14.73 -7.66 9.22
C PRO A 111 13.80 -6.48 8.87
N THR A 112 14.23 -5.25 9.17
CA THR A 112 13.47 -4.02 8.87
C THR A 112 13.44 -3.71 7.37
N ARG A 113 14.57 -3.85 6.68
CA ARG A 113 14.65 -3.68 5.21
C ARG A 113 13.69 -4.62 4.49
N HIS A 114 13.63 -5.88 4.90
CA HIS A 114 12.70 -6.84 4.32
C HIS A 114 11.24 -6.45 4.58
N ALA A 115 10.89 -6.08 5.83
CA ALA A 115 9.54 -5.62 6.15
C ALA A 115 9.13 -4.36 5.37
N VAL A 116 10.05 -3.42 5.13
CA VAL A 116 9.81 -2.27 4.24
C VAL A 116 9.59 -2.74 2.80
N GLY A 117 10.38 -3.68 2.31
CA GLY A 117 10.20 -4.27 0.98
C GLY A 117 8.85 -4.92 0.79
N GLU A 118 8.35 -5.68 1.76
CA GLU A 118 6.99 -6.23 1.72
C GLU A 118 5.93 -5.13 1.77
N LEU A 119 6.12 -4.10 2.61
CA LEU A 119 5.19 -2.98 2.70
C LEU A 119 5.06 -2.22 1.37
N VAL A 120 6.19 -1.88 0.73
CA VAL A 120 6.19 -1.06 -0.50
C VAL A 120 5.90 -1.87 -1.76
N SER A 121 5.99 -3.20 -1.72
CA SER A 121 5.66 -4.08 -2.87
C SER A 121 4.26 -4.70 -2.78
N CYS A 122 3.61 -4.62 -1.61
CA CYS A 122 2.26 -5.13 -1.38
C CYS A 122 1.22 -4.00 -1.35
N PRO A 123 0.33 -3.90 -2.36
CA PRO A 123 -0.68 -2.84 -2.41
C PRO A 123 -1.66 -2.88 -1.22
N PHE A 124 -1.95 -4.07 -0.70
CA PHE A 124 -2.86 -4.22 0.45
C PHE A 124 -2.24 -3.70 1.75
N CYS A 125 -0.95 -4.02 1.99
CA CYS A 125 -0.24 -3.51 3.16
C CYS A 125 -0.12 -1.99 3.09
N LEU A 126 0.22 -1.46 1.91
CA LEU A 126 0.36 -0.02 1.70
C LEU A 126 -0.98 0.73 1.80
N ALA A 127 -2.09 0.10 1.40
CA ALA A 127 -3.43 0.69 1.47
C ALA A 127 -3.82 1.14 2.87
N VAL A 128 -3.40 0.43 3.92
CA VAL A 128 -3.67 0.82 5.31
C VAL A 128 -2.99 2.17 5.64
N TRP A 129 -1.76 2.38 5.17
CA TRP A 129 -1.02 3.63 5.37
C TRP A 129 -1.61 4.77 4.56
N VAL A 130 -1.92 4.51 3.30
CA VAL A 130 -2.53 5.49 2.39
C VAL A 130 -3.90 5.94 2.92
N ALA A 131 -4.77 5.00 3.31
CA ALA A 131 -6.09 5.30 3.85
C ALA A 131 -6.00 6.16 5.12
N THR A 132 -5.09 5.82 6.04
CA THR A 132 -4.87 6.58 7.27
C THR A 132 -4.36 7.99 6.97
N GLY A 133 -3.40 8.13 6.04
CA GLY A 133 -2.90 9.43 5.61
C GLY A 133 -3.96 10.31 4.96
N LEU A 134 -4.74 9.77 4.03
CA LEU A 134 -5.83 10.49 3.37
C LEU A 134 -6.96 10.83 4.36
N THR A 135 -7.31 9.94 5.28
CA THR A 135 -8.32 10.22 6.33
C THR A 135 -7.87 11.35 7.24
N GLY A 136 -6.61 11.31 7.70
CA GLY A 136 -6.01 12.41 8.45
C GLY A 136 -5.99 13.72 7.66
N GLY A 137 -5.64 13.64 6.37
CA GLY A 137 -5.66 14.76 5.45
C GLY A 137 -7.05 15.40 5.29
N LEU A 138 -8.12 14.60 5.24
CA LEU A 138 -9.49 15.12 5.19
C LEU A 138 -9.85 15.95 6.42
N VAL A 139 -9.26 15.67 7.59
CA VAL A 139 -9.47 16.44 8.82
C VAL A 139 -8.58 17.68 8.87
N LEU A 140 -7.29 17.52 8.55
CA LEU A 140 -6.27 18.57 8.73
C LEU A 140 -6.21 19.55 7.55
N ALA A 141 -6.42 19.07 6.32
CA ALA A 141 -6.31 19.81 5.07
C ALA A 141 -7.38 19.37 4.03
N PRO A 142 -8.69 19.46 4.35
CA PRO A 142 -9.78 18.86 3.57
C PRO A 142 -9.78 19.22 2.07
N ARG A 143 -9.53 20.50 1.74
CA ARG A 143 -9.57 20.97 0.33
C ARG A 143 -8.49 20.31 -0.51
N LEU A 144 -7.26 20.25 0.01
CA LEU A 144 -6.13 19.65 -0.69
C LEU A 144 -6.32 18.14 -0.81
N THR A 145 -6.73 17.47 0.27
CA THR A 145 -6.93 16.03 0.25
C THR A 145 -8.06 15.60 -0.67
N ARG A 146 -9.17 16.36 -0.72
CA ARG A 146 -10.24 16.13 -1.71
C ARG A 146 -9.72 16.28 -3.13
N LEU A 147 -8.95 17.33 -3.42
CA LEU A 147 -8.38 17.54 -4.75
C LEU A 147 -7.48 16.37 -5.17
N VAL A 148 -6.61 15.90 -4.29
CA VAL A 148 -5.74 14.73 -4.53
C VAL A 148 -6.57 13.46 -4.74
N ALA A 149 -7.58 13.21 -3.90
CA ALA A 149 -8.44 12.04 -4.02
C ALA A 149 -9.26 12.05 -5.32
N THR A 150 -9.75 13.22 -5.74
CA THR A 150 -10.42 13.40 -7.03
C THR A 150 -9.47 13.13 -8.19
N ALA A 151 -8.25 13.65 -8.15
CA ALA A 151 -7.25 13.39 -9.19
C ALA A 151 -6.93 11.88 -9.31
N LEU A 152 -6.68 11.20 -8.19
CA LEU A 152 -6.43 9.76 -8.17
C LEU A 152 -7.63 8.94 -8.67
N THR A 153 -8.85 9.37 -8.32
CA THR A 153 -10.09 8.75 -8.80
C THR A 153 -10.25 8.92 -10.31
N ALA A 154 -9.95 10.10 -10.85
CA ALA A 154 -9.97 10.36 -12.29
C ALA A 154 -8.96 9.49 -13.03
N VAL A 155 -7.75 9.30 -12.48
CA VAL A 155 -6.76 8.37 -13.05
C VAL A 155 -7.28 6.93 -13.03
N ALA A 156 -7.85 6.46 -11.92
CA ALA A 156 -8.42 5.11 -11.84
C ALA A 156 -9.53 4.90 -12.89
N ALA A 157 -10.40 5.89 -13.09
CA ALA A 157 -11.41 5.85 -14.14
C ALA A 157 -10.79 5.84 -15.54
N SER A 158 -9.72 6.62 -15.77
CA SER A 158 -8.98 6.62 -17.03
C SER A 158 -8.37 5.25 -17.34
N ASP A 159 -7.71 4.62 -16.36
CA ASP A 159 -7.15 3.28 -16.53
C ASP A 159 -8.24 2.26 -16.88
N PHE A 160 -9.40 2.33 -16.21
CA PHE A 160 -10.54 1.48 -16.50
C PHE A 160 -11.05 1.67 -17.94
N LEU A 161 -11.14 2.91 -18.41
CA LEU A 161 -11.51 3.22 -19.79
C LEU A 161 -10.48 2.69 -20.79
N GLN A 162 -9.19 2.79 -20.50
CA GLN A 162 -8.13 2.24 -21.36
C GLN A 162 -8.24 0.72 -21.49
N MET A 163 -8.49 0.02 -20.36
CA MET A 163 -8.73 -1.42 -20.38
C MET A 163 -10.00 -1.79 -21.16
N GLY A 164 -11.09 -1.03 -20.97
CA GLY A 164 -12.32 -1.22 -21.73
C GLY A 164 -12.14 -1.00 -23.23
N TYR A 165 -11.37 0.02 -23.62
CA TYR A 165 -11.04 0.29 -25.02
C TYR A 165 -10.21 -0.85 -25.64
N ALA A 166 -9.20 -1.36 -24.92
CA ALA A 166 -8.41 -2.51 -25.38
C ALA A 166 -9.27 -3.76 -25.62
N VAL A 167 -10.24 -4.04 -24.74
CA VAL A 167 -11.20 -5.13 -24.92
C VAL A 167 -12.08 -4.91 -26.15
N ALA A 168 -12.58 -3.68 -26.35
CA ALA A 168 -13.42 -3.36 -27.51
C ALA A 168 -12.65 -3.52 -28.83
N GLN A 169 -11.37 -3.14 -28.89
CA GLN A 169 -10.53 -3.35 -30.07
C GLN A 169 -10.32 -4.83 -30.37
N GLN A 170 -10.01 -5.65 -29.36
CA GLN A 170 -9.84 -7.09 -29.54
C GLN A 170 -11.10 -7.77 -30.07
N ALA A 171 -12.28 -7.35 -29.60
CA ALA A 171 -13.54 -7.87 -30.09
C ALA A 171 -13.79 -7.50 -31.56
N ALA A 172 -13.49 -6.26 -31.96
CA ALA A 172 -13.67 -5.79 -33.33
C ALA A 172 -12.69 -6.46 -34.32
N GLU A 173 -11.44 -6.70 -33.90
CA GLU A 173 -10.43 -7.38 -34.73
C GLU A 173 -10.63 -8.91 -34.78
N GLY A 174 -11.18 -9.51 -33.72
CA GLY A 174 -11.51 -10.94 -33.66
C GLY A 174 -12.60 -11.35 -34.65
N ASP A 175 -13.57 -10.47 -34.88
CA ASP A 175 -14.66 -10.66 -35.87
C ASP A 175 -14.13 -10.72 -37.33
N HIS A 176 -12.96 -10.11 -37.60
CA HIS A 176 -12.32 -10.11 -38.93
C HIS A 176 -11.37 -11.29 -39.18
N ARG A 177 -11.12 -12.16 -38.20
CA ARG A 177 -10.19 -13.29 -38.33
C ARG A 177 -10.88 -14.64 -38.56
N GLU A 178 -12.22 -14.66 -38.49
CA GLU A 178 -13.07 -15.84 -38.69
C GLU A 178 -13.77 -15.88 -40.07
N GLU A 179 -13.57 -14.85 -40.92
CA GLU A 179 -13.95 -14.82 -42.35
C GLU A 179 -12.78 -15.18 -43.28
#